data_AF-A0AAV5ZDH7-F1
#
_entry.id   AF-A0AAV5ZDH7-F1
#
_cell.length_a   1.000
_cell.length_b   1.000
_cell.length_c   1.000
_cell.angle_alpha   90.00
_cell.angle_beta   90.00
_cell.angle_gamma   90.00
#
_symmetry.space_group_name_H-M   'P 1'
#
loop_
_entity.id
_entity.type
_entity.pdbx_description
1 polymer ?
#
loop_
_entity_poly.entity_id
_entity_poly.type
_entity_poly.pdbx_seq_one_letter_code
_entity_poly.pdbx_strand_id
1 'polypeptide(L)'
;MSSPVDEGWRLPPRGVLLAAVLLLVVAEIGGASMSRFKVELARWARGQMLARPAVHGLVGVRDVDERALDEALFRFDTGLRLFHMHAEGMALVVIATTTTATTLARRPGVRRALVLALTIGGVGYPVGYLMWSVLIPAWGVERSKTLVEWLIWVPFGGATIVALVGLLAVIAARMTGR
;
A
#
# COMPACT_ATOMS: atom_id res chain seq x y z
N MET A 1 -3.57 15.19 -45.39
CA MET A 1 -2.95 13.92 -44.96
C MET A 1 -2.84 13.93 -43.44
N SER A 2 -3.82 13.34 -42.75
CA SER A 2 -3.74 13.07 -41.32
C SER A 2 -2.72 11.97 -41.09
N SER A 3 -1.67 12.27 -40.34
CA SER A 3 -0.75 11.28 -39.78
C SER A 3 -1.54 10.14 -39.10
N PRO A 4 -1.09 8.87 -39.18
CA PRO A 4 -1.70 7.82 -38.39
C PRO A 4 -1.59 8.27 -36.92
N VAL A 5 -2.73 8.43 -36.27
CA VAL A 5 -2.73 8.55 -34.81
C VAL A 5 -2.07 7.27 -34.35
N ASP A 6 -0.98 7.34 -33.59
CA ASP A 6 -0.38 6.17 -32.93
C ASP A 6 -1.49 5.46 -32.14
N GLU A 7 -2.11 4.44 -32.75
CA GLU A 7 -3.22 3.63 -32.22
C GLU A 7 -2.73 2.61 -31.19
N GLY A 8 -1.57 2.86 -30.57
CA GLY A 8 -0.95 1.99 -29.59
C GLY A 8 -1.22 2.46 -28.16
N TRP A 9 -1.50 1.51 -27.27
CA TRP A 9 -1.41 1.72 -25.83
C TRP A 9 0.02 2.15 -25.46
N ARG A 10 0.12 3.27 -24.71
CA ARG A 10 1.41 3.82 -24.30
C ARG A 10 1.83 3.23 -22.97
N LEU A 11 3.05 2.72 -22.90
CA LEU A 11 3.63 2.24 -21.65
C LEU A 11 3.69 3.34 -20.57
N PRO A 12 3.65 2.97 -19.28
CA PRO A 12 3.93 3.89 -18.19
C PRO A 12 5.32 4.54 -18.35
N PRO A 13 5.52 5.76 -17.82
CA PRO A 13 6.85 6.33 -17.73
C PRO A 13 7.81 5.38 -16.99
N ARG A 14 9.07 5.32 -17.42
CA ARG A 14 10.07 4.35 -16.91
C ARG A 14 10.19 4.36 -15.38
N GLY A 15 10.16 5.53 -14.75
CA GLY A 15 10.21 5.64 -13.29
C GLY A 15 9.00 5.03 -12.59
N VAL A 16 7.82 5.11 -13.20
CA VAL A 16 6.59 4.48 -12.69
C VAL A 16 6.67 2.97 -12.82
N LEU A 17 7.11 2.48 -13.98
CA LEU A 17 7.29 1.04 -14.19
C LEU A 17 8.32 0.46 -13.20
N LEU A 18 9.45 1.14 -13.01
CA LEU A 18 10.45 0.75 -12.03
C LEU A 18 9.85 0.71 -10.61
N ALA A 19 9.11 1.75 -10.20
CA ALA A 19 8.50 1.79 -8.87
C ALA A 19 7.49 0.65 -8.66
N ALA A 20 6.66 0.35 -9.66
CA ALA A 20 5.69 -0.74 -9.58
C ALA A 20 6.37 -2.11 -9.53
N VAL A 21 7.40 -2.34 -10.34
CA VAL A 21 8.18 -3.59 -10.31
C VAL A 21 8.93 -3.75 -8.99
N LEU A 22 9.52 -2.68 -8.46
CA LEU A 22 10.16 -2.71 -7.14
C LEU A 22 9.15 -3.04 -6.05
N LEU A 23 7.97 -2.42 -6.06
CA LEU A 23 6.90 -2.73 -5.11
C LEU A 23 6.52 -4.21 -5.17
N LEU A 24 6.35 -4.76 -6.38
CA LEU A 24 6.04 -6.17 -6.59
C LEU A 24 7.15 -7.08 -6.03
N VAL A 25 8.41 -6.81 -6.36
CA VAL A 25 9.55 -7.59 -5.84
C VAL A 25 9.60 -7.56 -4.32
N VAL A 26 9.39 -6.40 -3.69
CA VAL A 26 9.36 -6.29 -2.22
C VAL A 26 8.18 -7.07 -1.64
N ALA A 27 7.02 -7.05 -2.31
CA ALA A 27 5.85 -7.80 -1.87
C ALA A 27 6.09 -9.31 -1.90
N GLU A 28 6.72 -9.83 -2.95
CA GLU A 28 7.07 -11.25 -3.10
C GLU A 28 8.11 -11.68 -2.06
N ILE A 29 9.15 -10.88 -1.86
CA ILE A 29 10.14 -11.11 -0.79
C ILE A 29 9.45 -11.11 0.57
N GLY A 30 8.52 -10.19 0.81
CA GLY A 30 7.70 -10.12 2.02
C GLY A 30 6.87 -11.38 2.23
N GLY A 31 6.16 -11.82 1.19
CA GLY A 31 5.36 -13.05 1.17
C GLY A 31 6.20 -14.29 1.51
N ALA A 32 7.32 -14.47 0.81
CA ALA A 32 8.26 -15.56 1.04
C ALA A 32 8.84 -15.52 2.47
N SER A 33 9.19 -14.33 2.96
CA SER A 33 9.74 -14.13 4.31
C SER A 33 8.72 -14.49 5.39
N MET A 34 7.45 -14.09 5.24
CA MET A 34 6.38 -14.46 6.18
C MET A 34 6.17 -15.97 6.26
N SER A 35 6.28 -16.68 5.13
CA SER A 35 6.18 -18.14 5.10
C SER A 35 7.40 -18.80 5.76
N ARG A 36 8.60 -18.34 5.39
CA ARG A 36 9.87 -18.93 5.85
C ARG A 36 10.16 -18.68 7.34
N PHE A 37 9.85 -17.49 7.84
CA PHE A 37 10.23 -17.02 9.17
C PHE A 37 9.04 -16.81 10.10
N LYS A 38 7.91 -17.47 9.83
CA LYS A 38 6.64 -17.27 10.57
C LYS A 38 6.82 -17.39 12.08
N VAL A 39 7.52 -18.44 12.53
CA VAL A 39 7.71 -18.74 13.95
C VAL A 39 8.66 -17.73 14.60
N GLU A 40 9.75 -17.40 13.90
CA GLU A 40 10.75 -16.43 14.36
C GLU A 40 10.16 -15.03 14.49
N LEU A 41 9.36 -14.59 13.52
CA LEU A 41 8.67 -13.29 13.54
C LEU A 41 7.68 -13.21 14.70
N ALA A 42 6.84 -14.24 14.90
CA ALA A 42 5.90 -14.27 16.01
C ALA A 42 6.61 -14.27 17.36
N ARG A 43 7.70 -15.05 17.51
CA ARG A 43 8.51 -15.09 18.73
C ARG A 43 9.16 -13.74 19.01
N TRP A 44 9.74 -13.12 17.99
CA TRP A 44 10.35 -11.80 18.09
C TRP A 44 9.31 -10.76 18.52
N ALA A 45 8.17 -10.69 17.83
CA ALA A 45 7.11 -9.73 18.13
C ALA A 45 6.59 -9.91 19.56
N ARG A 46 6.31 -11.16 19.97
CA ARG A 46 5.85 -11.47 21.34
C ARG A 46 6.89 -11.04 22.38
N GLY A 47 8.17 -11.30 22.14
CA GLY A 47 9.25 -10.86 23.03
C GLY A 47 9.30 -9.34 23.18
N GLN A 48 9.12 -8.59 22.08
CA GLN A 48 9.06 -7.13 22.12
C GLN A 48 7.82 -6.60 22.86
N MET A 49 6.68 -7.28 22.74
CA MET A 49 5.44 -6.93 23.44
C MET A 49 5.57 -7.17 24.95
N LEU A 50 6.08 -8.33 25.36
CA LEU A 50 6.34 -8.67 26.76
C LEU A 50 7.33 -7.72 27.44
N ALA A 51 8.31 -7.22 26.69
CA ALA A 51 9.24 -6.21 27.19
C ALA A 51 8.59 -4.83 27.43
N ARG A 52 7.33 -4.62 27.01
CA ARG A 52 6.62 -3.33 27.08
C ARG A 52 5.18 -3.52 27.60
N PRO A 53 5.00 -4.03 28.84
CA PRO A 53 3.68 -4.39 29.36
C PRO A 53 2.69 -3.22 29.37
N ALA A 54 3.14 -2.02 29.73
CA ALA A 54 2.30 -0.82 29.77
C ALA A 54 1.74 -0.41 28.39
N VAL A 55 2.47 -0.71 27.30
CA VAL A 55 2.02 -0.40 25.93
C VAL A 55 0.90 -1.34 25.48
N HIS A 56 0.97 -2.59 25.94
CA HIS A 56 0.04 -3.66 25.56
C HIS A 56 -1.03 -3.93 26.61
N GLY A 57 -1.11 -3.09 27.66
CA GLY A 57 -2.11 -3.21 28.72
C GLY A 57 -1.97 -4.49 29.55
N LEU A 58 -0.76 -5.04 29.69
CA LEU A 58 -0.53 -6.25 30.47
C LEU A 58 -0.60 -5.92 31.97
N VAL A 59 -1.46 -6.63 32.68
CA VAL A 59 -1.80 -6.40 34.10
C VAL A 59 -1.25 -7.47 35.04
N GLY A 60 -0.57 -8.49 34.50
CA GLY A 60 -0.02 -9.62 35.27
C GLY A 60 -1.02 -10.74 35.52
N VAL A 61 -2.23 -10.64 34.97
CA VAL A 61 -3.25 -11.70 35.04
C VAL A 61 -3.16 -12.53 33.78
N ARG A 62 -2.68 -13.77 33.90
CA ARG A 62 -2.33 -14.63 32.76
C ARG A 62 -3.39 -14.67 31.67
N ASP A 63 -4.63 -14.99 32.01
CA ASP A 63 -5.69 -15.19 31.01
C ASP A 63 -6.11 -13.86 30.33
N VAL A 64 -5.87 -12.71 30.97
CA VAL A 64 -6.11 -11.37 30.39
C VAL A 64 -4.95 -10.99 29.49
N ASP A 65 -3.72 -11.14 29.98
CA ASP A 65 -2.50 -10.80 29.27
C ASP A 65 -2.31 -11.65 28.02
N GLU A 66 -2.64 -12.96 28.08
CA GLU A 66 -2.60 -13.86 26.92
C GLU A 66 -3.54 -13.38 25.82
N ARG A 67 -4.78 -12.99 26.15
CA ARG A 67 -5.73 -12.44 25.17
C ARG A 67 -5.23 -11.16 24.53
N ALA A 68 -4.68 -10.24 25.33
CA ALA A 68 -4.14 -8.97 24.84
C ALA A 68 -2.95 -9.20 23.89
N LEU A 69 -2.04 -10.11 24.26
CA LEU A 69 -0.89 -10.48 23.43
C LEU A 69 -1.31 -11.19 22.14
N ASP A 70 -2.28 -12.08 22.20
CA ASP A 70 -2.75 -12.82 21.02
C ASP A 70 -3.44 -11.90 20.01
N GLU A 71 -4.24 -10.93 20.47
CA GLU A 71 -4.80 -9.89 19.59
C GLU A 71 -3.69 -9.05 18.95
N ALA A 72 -2.70 -8.59 19.75
CA ALA A 72 -1.60 -7.80 19.22
C ALA A 72 -0.76 -8.58 18.19
N LEU A 73 -0.49 -9.87 18.43
CA LEU A 73 0.20 -10.76 17.51
C LEU A 73 -0.61 -11.03 16.25
N PHE A 74 -1.92 -11.22 16.38
CA PHE A 74 -2.82 -11.37 15.24
C PHE A 74 -2.81 -10.12 14.35
N ARG A 75 -2.84 -8.91 14.93
CA ARG A 75 -2.76 -7.65 14.18
C ARG A 75 -1.41 -7.45 13.52
N PHE A 76 -0.33 -7.83 14.19
CA PHE A 76 1.02 -7.85 13.63
C PHE A 76 1.09 -8.72 12.36
N ASP A 77 0.64 -9.98 12.43
CA ASP A 77 0.63 -10.92 11.30
C ASP A 77 -0.29 -10.41 10.17
N THR A 78 -1.47 -9.91 10.54
CA THR A 78 -2.43 -9.33 9.60
C THR A 78 -1.83 -8.15 8.83
N GLY A 79 -1.08 -7.26 9.50
CA GLY A 79 -0.39 -6.14 8.86
C GLY A 79 0.61 -6.60 7.79
N LEU A 80 1.40 -7.64 8.05
CA LEU A 80 2.34 -8.18 7.06
C LEU A 80 1.61 -8.80 5.86
N ARG A 81 0.53 -9.55 6.10
CA ARG A 81 -0.29 -10.14 5.03
C ARG A 81 -0.96 -9.08 4.17
N LEU A 82 -1.51 -8.05 4.80
CA LEU A 82 -2.14 -6.94 4.11
C LEU A 82 -1.12 -6.17 3.28
N PHE A 83 0.11 -5.97 3.78
CA PHE A 83 1.19 -5.40 2.99
C PHE A 83 1.46 -6.22 1.73
N HIS A 84 1.70 -7.52 1.85
CA HIS A 84 1.98 -8.40 0.72
C HIS A 84 0.86 -8.34 -0.33
N MET A 85 -0.39 -8.62 0.07
CA MET A 85 -1.52 -8.61 -0.88
C MET A 85 -1.75 -7.25 -1.54
N HIS A 86 -1.68 -6.16 -0.77
CA HIS A 86 -1.91 -4.83 -1.34
C HIS A 86 -0.73 -4.35 -2.17
N ALA A 87 0.51 -4.67 -1.82
CA ALA A 87 1.67 -4.27 -2.60
C ALA A 87 1.67 -4.96 -3.96
N GLU A 88 1.35 -6.25 -4.02
CA GLU A 88 1.18 -6.99 -5.28
C GLU A 88 0.05 -6.41 -6.14
N GLY A 89 -1.14 -6.28 -5.54
CA GLY A 89 -2.31 -5.74 -6.25
C GLY A 89 -2.07 -4.31 -6.74
N MET A 90 -1.48 -3.46 -5.91
CA MET A 90 -1.24 -2.06 -6.27
C MET A 90 -0.15 -1.90 -7.32
N ALA A 91 0.87 -2.77 -7.38
CA ALA A 91 1.84 -2.74 -8.47
C ALA A 91 1.13 -2.88 -9.84
N LEU A 92 0.19 -3.81 -9.95
CA LEU A 92 -0.60 -4.02 -11.17
C LEU A 92 -1.56 -2.85 -11.44
N VAL A 93 -2.24 -2.35 -10.40
CA VAL A 93 -3.15 -1.19 -10.53
C VAL A 93 -2.38 0.04 -11.01
N VAL A 94 -1.19 0.32 -10.46
CA VAL A 94 -0.36 1.45 -10.88
C VAL A 94 0.03 1.30 -12.35
N ILE A 95 0.49 0.12 -12.79
CA ILE A 95 0.84 -0.12 -14.19
C ILE A 95 -0.37 0.12 -15.09
N ALA A 96 -1.51 -0.50 -14.80
CA ALA A 96 -2.69 -0.41 -15.65
C ALA A 96 -3.23 1.02 -15.73
N THR A 97 -3.41 1.67 -14.58
CA THR A 97 -4.02 3.00 -14.50
C THR A 97 -3.11 4.09 -15.06
N THR A 98 -1.79 3.99 -14.89
CA THR A 98 -0.85 4.96 -15.47
C THR A 98 -0.62 4.74 -16.97
N THR A 99 -0.72 3.50 -17.46
CA THR A 99 -0.80 3.21 -18.91
C THR A 99 -2.04 3.90 -19.50
N THR A 100 -3.21 3.72 -18.88
CA THR A 100 -4.46 4.36 -19.29
C THR A 100 -4.38 5.88 -19.24
N ALA A 101 -3.87 6.46 -18.14
CA ALA A 101 -3.69 7.89 -18.02
C ALA A 101 -2.72 8.45 -19.08
N THR A 102 -1.62 7.75 -19.34
CA THR A 102 -0.62 8.15 -20.34
C THR A 102 -1.17 8.11 -21.76
N THR A 103 -2.04 7.16 -22.03
CA THR A 103 -2.67 6.94 -23.34
C THR A 103 -3.82 7.92 -23.60
N LEU A 104 -4.70 8.12 -22.62
CA LEU A 104 -5.98 8.82 -22.83
C LEU A 104 -5.95 10.30 -22.44
N ALA A 105 -5.10 10.73 -21.50
CA ALA A 105 -5.04 12.12 -21.09
C ALA A 105 -4.24 12.99 -22.08
N ARG A 106 -4.97 13.74 -22.92
CA ARG A 106 -4.40 14.63 -23.95
C ARG A 106 -3.65 15.83 -23.37
N ARG A 107 -4.19 16.43 -22.29
CA ARG A 107 -3.59 17.62 -21.65
C ARG A 107 -2.36 17.21 -20.83
N PRO A 108 -1.15 17.75 -21.11
CA PRO A 108 0.08 17.35 -20.42
C PRO A 108 0.02 17.52 -18.90
N GLY A 109 -0.60 18.60 -18.41
CA GLY A 109 -0.76 18.86 -16.97
C GLY A 109 -1.64 17.81 -16.27
N VAL A 110 -2.79 17.47 -16.87
CA VAL A 110 -3.70 16.44 -16.34
C VAL A 110 -3.02 15.08 -16.33
N ARG A 111 -2.38 14.70 -17.45
CA ARG A 111 -1.61 13.45 -17.56
C ARG A 111 -0.57 13.35 -16.46
N ARG A 112 0.25 14.40 -16.28
CA ARG A 112 1.31 14.43 -15.26
C ARG A 112 0.74 14.34 -13.85
N ALA A 113 -0.33 15.06 -13.55
CA ALA A 113 -0.98 15.02 -12.24
C ALA A 113 -1.53 13.62 -11.92
N LEU A 114 -2.25 13.01 -12.87
CA LEU A 114 -2.79 11.65 -12.71
C LEU A 114 -1.66 10.63 -12.51
N VAL A 115 -0.64 10.64 -13.37
CA VAL A 115 0.47 9.70 -13.28
C VAL A 115 1.20 9.84 -11.94
N LEU A 116 1.49 11.07 -11.48
CA LEU A 116 2.14 11.29 -10.20
C LEU A 116 1.28 10.82 -9.03
N ALA A 117 0.01 11.21 -8.99
CA ALA A 117 -0.88 10.85 -7.89
C ALA A 117 -1.15 9.34 -7.81
N LEU A 118 -1.35 8.67 -8.96
CA LEU A 118 -1.50 7.21 -9.01
C LEU A 118 -0.23 6.49 -8.58
N THR A 119 0.94 6.98 -8.99
CA THR A 119 2.22 6.35 -8.63
C THR A 119 2.53 6.54 -7.15
N ILE A 120 2.50 7.79 -6.66
CA ILE A 120 2.82 8.11 -5.26
C ILE A 120 1.80 7.47 -4.32
N GLY A 121 0.51 7.63 -4.62
CA GLY A 121 -0.56 7.04 -3.83
C GLY A 121 -0.53 5.51 -3.86
N GLY A 122 -0.42 4.92 -5.05
CA GLY A 122 -0.48 3.47 -5.21
C GLY A 122 0.72 2.73 -4.64
N VAL A 123 1.93 3.30 -4.74
CA VAL A 123 3.14 2.72 -4.13
C VAL A 123 3.20 3.00 -2.63
N GLY A 124 2.77 4.20 -2.19
CA GLY A 124 2.84 4.59 -0.78
C GLY A 124 1.80 3.90 0.10
N TYR A 125 0.59 3.64 -0.41
CA TYR A 125 -0.50 3.11 0.39
C TYR A 125 -0.18 1.74 1.06
N PRO A 126 0.34 0.72 0.35
CA PRO A 126 0.68 -0.56 0.97
C PRO A 126 1.71 -0.46 2.09
N VAL A 127 2.66 0.49 2.00
CA VAL A 127 3.71 0.70 3.00
C VAL A 127 3.13 0.95 4.39
N GLY A 128 1.93 1.51 4.48
CA GLY A 128 1.24 1.71 5.75
C GLY A 128 1.02 0.41 6.51
N TYR A 129 0.65 -0.68 5.84
CA TYR A 129 0.46 -1.98 6.49
C TYR A 129 1.76 -2.56 7.05
N LEU A 130 2.86 -2.41 6.31
CA LEU A 130 4.19 -2.83 6.76
C LEU A 130 4.62 -2.01 7.97
N MET A 131 4.49 -0.69 7.91
CA MET A 131 4.82 0.20 9.03
C MET A 131 3.95 -0.08 10.24
N TRP A 132 2.65 -0.31 10.06
CA TRP A 132 1.75 -0.65 11.16
C TRP A 132 2.20 -1.94 11.86
N SER A 133 2.48 -3.00 11.09
CA SER A 133 3.00 -4.25 11.63
C SER A 133 4.29 -4.04 12.43
N VAL A 134 5.27 -3.34 11.87
CA VAL A 134 6.56 -3.07 12.56
C VAL A 134 6.39 -2.24 13.83
N LEU A 135 5.42 -1.32 13.86
CA LEU A 135 5.19 -0.43 15.00
C LEU A 135 4.40 -1.08 16.13
N ILE A 136 3.52 -2.06 15.85
CA ILE A 136 2.68 -2.71 16.86
C ILE A 136 3.50 -3.19 18.08
N PRO A 137 4.60 -3.95 17.94
CA PRO A 137 5.34 -4.45 19.10
C PRO A 137 5.90 -3.34 20.00
N ALA A 138 6.23 -2.18 19.43
CA ALA A 138 6.80 -1.06 20.15
C ALA A 138 5.75 -0.11 20.73
N TRP A 139 4.69 0.20 19.98
CA TRP A 139 3.75 1.30 20.26
C TRP A 139 2.31 0.84 20.52
N GLY A 140 2.03 -0.46 20.41
CA GLY A 140 0.69 -1.01 20.59
C GLY A 140 -0.18 -0.82 19.35
N VAL A 141 -1.34 -1.49 19.32
CA VAL A 141 -2.22 -1.56 18.14
C VAL A 141 -2.84 -0.20 17.79
N GLU A 142 -3.56 0.41 18.74
CA GLU A 142 -4.28 1.66 18.52
C GLU A 142 -3.35 2.82 18.13
N ARG A 143 -2.28 3.05 18.88
CA ARG A 143 -1.39 4.19 18.63
C ARG A 143 -0.65 4.05 17.31
N SER A 144 -0.16 2.86 16.98
CA SER A 144 0.50 2.61 15.70
C SER A 144 -0.48 2.77 14.53
N LYS A 145 -1.73 2.31 14.69
CA LYS A 145 -2.78 2.47 13.68
C LYS A 145 -3.07 3.94 13.41
N THR A 146 -3.34 4.73 14.44
CA THR A 146 -3.63 6.16 14.31
C THR A 146 -2.49 6.90 13.58
N LEU A 147 -1.24 6.59 13.92
CA LEU A 147 -0.09 7.20 13.26
C LEU A 147 -0.07 6.87 11.75
N VAL A 148 -0.18 5.59 11.41
CA VAL A 148 -0.12 5.12 10.02
C VAL A 148 -1.31 5.62 9.22
N GLU A 149 -2.49 5.68 9.83
CA GLU A 149 -3.70 6.19 9.21
C GLU A 149 -3.49 7.63 8.72
N TRP A 150 -3.07 8.52 9.61
CA TRP A 150 -2.91 9.94 9.28
C TRP A 150 -1.69 10.23 8.41
N LEU A 151 -0.58 9.54 8.63
CA LEU A 151 0.66 9.81 7.91
C LEU A 151 0.75 9.08 6.56
N ILE A 152 0.00 7.99 6.37
CA ILE A 152 0.17 7.11 5.22
C ILE A 152 -1.16 6.81 4.54
N TRP A 153 -2.08 6.09 5.19
CA TRP A 153 -3.27 5.59 4.50
C TRP A 153 -4.17 6.72 3.98
N VAL A 154 -4.44 7.74 4.79
CA VAL A 154 -5.26 8.89 4.37
C VAL A 154 -4.61 9.65 3.20
N PRO A 155 -3.35 10.13 3.29
CA PRO A 155 -2.76 10.90 2.19
C PRO A 155 -2.54 10.08 0.92
N PHE A 156 -1.98 8.87 1.01
CA PHE A 156 -1.66 8.06 -0.18
C PHE A 156 -2.89 7.34 -0.75
N GLY A 157 -3.76 6.81 0.10
CA GLY A 157 -5.03 6.23 -0.31
C GLY A 157 -5.97 7.28 -0.89
N GLY A 158 -6.09 8.44 -0.23
CA GLY A 158 -6.85 9.58 -0.73
C GLY A 158 -6.34 10.09 -2.08
N ALA A 159 -5.03 10.25 -2.25
CA ALA A 159 -4.44 10.64 -3.54
C ALA A 159 -4.77 9.63 -4.65
N THR A 160 -4.71 8.33 -4.36
CA THR A 160 -5.07 7.27 -5.30
C THR A 160 -6.54 7.36 -5.70
N ILE A 161 -7.45 7.48 -4.73
CA ILE A 161 -8.90 7.59 -4.98
C ILE A 161 -9.21 8.81 -5.85
N VAL A 162 -8.71 9.99 -5.48
CA VAL A 162 -8.91 11.22 -6.25
C VAL A 162 -8.38 11.08 -7.68
N ALA A 163 -7.22 10.46 -7.85
CA ALA A 163 -6.65 10.24 -9.18
C ALA A 163 -7.45 9.22 -10.01
N LEU A 164 -7.98 8.16 -9.41
CA LEU A 164 -8.87 7.21 -10.08
C LEU A 164 -10.18 7.86 -10.52
N VAL A 165 -10.78 8.69 -9.68
CA VAL A 165 -11.97 9.49 -10.05
C VAL A 165 -11.64 10.44 -11.20
N GLY A 166 -10.49 11.11 -11.17
CA GLY A 166 -10.03 11.96 -12.25
C GLY A 166 -9.78 11.17 -13.55
N LEU A 167 -9.22 9.97 -13.47
CA LEU A 167 -9.00 9.09 -14.61
C LEU A 167 -10.32 8.62 -15.21
N LEU A 168 -11.31 8.27 -14.38
CA LEU A 168 -12.67 7.94 -14.81
C LEU A 168 -13.30 9.09 -15.59
N ALA A 169 -13.16 10.33 -15.11
CA ALA A 169 -13.65 11.51 -15.82
C ALA A 169 -12.97 11.69 -17.19
N VAL A 170 -11.66 11.44 -17.29
CA VAL A 170 -10.94 11.44 -18.58
C VAL A 170 -11.50 10.39 -19.51
N ILE A 171 -11.70 9.15 -19.04
CA ILE A 171 -12.26 8.06 -19.86
C ILE A 171 -13.66 8.44 -20.36
N ALA A 172 -14.54 8.94 -19.48
CA ALA A 172 -15.88 9.37 -19.85
C ALA A 172 -15.87 10.51 -20.89
N ALA A 173 -14.95 11.46 -20.77
CA ALA A 173 -14.78 12.53 -21.75
C ALA A 173 -14.38 11.97 -23.13
N ARG A 174 -13.47 10.97 -23.16
CA ARG A 174 -13.06 10.30 -24.41
C ARG A 174 -14.20 9.54 -25.07
N MET A 175 -15.05 8.87 -24.29
CA MET A 175 -16.22 8.14 -24.79
C MET A 175 -17.30 9.07 -25.37
N THR A 176 -17.41 10.29 -24.85
CA THR A 176 -18.37 11.30 -25.32
C THR A 176 -17.84 12.17 -26.47
N GLY A 177 -16.69 11.82 -27.05
CA GLY A 177 -16.12 12.51 -28.22
C GLY A 177 -15.39 13.82 -27.89
N ARG A 178 -15.08 14.08 -26.61
CA ARG A 178 -14.31 15.26 -26.17
C ARG A 178 -12.81 14.93 -25.99
#